data_AF-A0ABD5TFV0-F1
#
_entry.id   AF-A0ABD5TFV0-F1
#
_cell.length_a   1.000
_cell.length_b   1.000
_cell.length_c   1.000
_cell.angle_alpha   90.00
_cell.angle_beta   90.00
_cell.angle_gamma   90.00
#
_symmetry.space_group_name_H-M   'P 1'
#
loop_
_entity.id
_entity.type
_entity.pdbx_description
1 polymer ?
#
loop_
_entity_poly.entity_id
_entity_poly.type
_entity_poly.pdbx_seq_one_letter_code
_entity_poly.pdbx_strand_id
1 'polypeptide(L)'
;MNVAREDELVSGLTIAAGQVTHCSICGACLRPNHRIEVLVDCEPERPQVVVRRCRACARGSIRPETRRDCLVARGRVLGVVGPDGHSKLILSSASVIDRS
;
A
#
# COMPACT_ATOMS: atom_id res chain seq x y z
N MET A 1 -7.28 16.54 2.09
CA MET A 1 -7.14 16.36 0.64
C MET A 1 -8.49 15.90 0.08
N ASN A 2 -8.82 16.08 -1.21
CA ASN A 2 -10.08 15.55 -1.76
C ASN A 2 -9.92 14.03 -1.97
N VAL A 3 -10.95 13.23 -1.68
CA VAL A 3 -10.92 11.75 -1.73
C VAL A 3 -10.43 11.23 -3.08
N ALA A 4 -10.82 11.88 -4.17
CA ALA A 4 -10.36 11.50 -5.52
C ALA A 4 -8.82 11.57 -5.67
N ARG A 5 -8.18 12.57 -5.04
CA ARG A 5 -6.71 12.70 -5.06
C ARG A 5 -6.02 11.66 -4.18
N GLU A 6 -6.67 11.23 -3.10
CA GLU A 6 -6.14 10.20 -2.20
C GLU A 6 -6.14 8.83 -2.88
N ASP A 7 -7.22 8.47 -3.57
CA ASP A 7 -7.30 7.22 -4.33
C ASP A 7 -6.32 7.19 -5.51
N GLU A 8 -6.10 8.33 -6.17
CA GLU A 8 -5.04 8.51 -7.17
C GLU A 8 -3.64 8.35 -6.56
N LEU A 9 -3.40 8.89 -5.35
CA LEU A 9 -2.12 8.78 -4.65
C LEU A 9 -1.76 7.32 -4.35
N VAL A 10 -2.73 6.54 -3.87
CA VAL A 10 -2.48 5.15 -3.46
C VAL A 10 -2.53 4.17 -4.62
N SER A 11 -3.21 4.52 -5.71
CA SER A 11 -3.20 3.74 -6.95
C SER A 11 -1.90 3.92 -7.72
N GLY A 12 -1.18 2.83 -7.95
CA GLY A 12 0.15 2.85 -8.57
C GLY A 12 1.30 2.98 -7.57
N LEU A 13 0.99 3.12 -6.28
CA LEU A 13 2.00 3.22 -5.23
C LEU A 13 2.87 1.96 -5.19
N THR A 14 4.19 2.13 -5.16
CA THR A 14 5.11 1.00 -5.13
C THR A 14 5.10 0.38 -3.74
N ILE A 15 4.77 -0.91 -3.66
CA ILE A 15 4.73 -1.67 -2.40
C ILE A 15 6.01 -2.50 -2.18
N ALA A 16 6.74 -2.82 -3.26
CA ALA A 16 8.06 -3.46 -3.18
C ALA A 16 8.83 -3.31 -4.50
N ALA A 17 10.16 -3.24 -4.39
CA ALA A 17 11.03 -3.54 -5.51
C ALA A 17 11.07 -5.05 -5.78
N GLY A 18 11.23 -5.45 -7.04
CA GLY A 18 11.21 -6.84 -7.46
C GLY A 18 9.80 -7.41 -7.67
N GLN A 19 9.69 -8.75 -7.60
CA GLN A 19 8.46 -9.49 -7.90
C GLN A 19 7.82 -10.16 -6.69
N VAL A 20 8.42 -10.02 -5.50
CA VAL A 20 7.97 -10.70 -4.29
C VAL A 20 7.96 -9.72 -3.12
N THR A 21 6.89 -9.77 -2.34
CA THR A 21 6.81 -9.08 -1.06
C THR A 21 6.10 -9.96 -0.04
N HIS A 22 6.21 -9.62 1.24
CA HIS A 22 5.63 -10.39 2.33
C HIS A 22 4.76 -9.50 3.22
N CYS A 23 3.79 -10.13 3.88
CA CYS A 23 3.03 -9.50 4.94
C CYS A 23 3.97 -9.12 6.08
N SER A 24 3.97 -7.86 6.48
CA SER A 24 4.79 -7.34 7.57
C SER A 24 4.42 -7.91 8.95
N ILE A 25 3.30 -8.63 9.05
CA ILE A 25 2.80 -9.21 10.31
C ILE A 25 3.07 -10.72 10.39
N CYS A 26 2.59 -11.49 9.41
CA CYS A 26 2.66 -12.95 9.43
C CYS A 26 3.68 -13.55 8.46
N GLY A 27 4.41 -12.72 7.70
CA GLY A 27 5.40 -13.20 6.72
C GLY A 27 4.80 -13.86 5.47
N ALA A 28 3.48 -14.00 5.35
CA ALA A 28 2.87 -14.62 4.17
C ALA A 28 3.25 -13.90 2.87
N CYS A 29 3.57 -14.67 1.83
CA CYS A 29 3.93 -14.15 0.51
C CYS A 29 2.73 -13.44 -0.14
N LEU A 30 2.96 -12.20 -0.58
CA LEU A 30 2.01 -11.34 -1.26
C LEU A 30 2.35 -11.36 -2.75
N ARG A 31 1.56 -12.11 -3.51
CA ARG A 31 1.75 -12.33 -4.95
C ARG A 31 0.82 -11.44 -5.78
N PRO A 32 1.08 -11.24 -7.08
CA PRO A 32 0.13 -10.59 -7.98
C PRO A 32 -1.30 -11.12 -7.81
N ASN A 33 -2.28 -10.22 -7.93
CA ASN A 33 -3.72 -10.42 -7.70
C ASN A 33 -4.14 -10.64 -6.24
N HIS A 34 -3.23 -10.81 -5.28
CA HIS A 34 -3.61 -10.85 -3.87
C HIS A 34 -4.18 -9.50 -3.44
N ARG A 35 -5.27 -9.54 -2.67
CA ARG A 35 -5.80 -8.36 -1.97
C ARG A 35 -4.95 -8.09 -0.73
N ILE A 36 -4.53 -6.84 -0.58
CA ILE A 36 -3.71 -6.41 0.55
C ILE A 36 -4.23 -5.09 1.13
N GLU A 37 -3.86 -4.85 2.37
CA GLU A 37 -4.00 -3.56 3.03
C GLU A 37 -2.60 -2.97 3.22
N VAL A 38 -2.44 -1.68 2.96
CA VAL A 38 -1.20 -0.95 3.19
C VAL A 38 -1.45 0.20 4.15
N LEU A 39 -0.46 0.47 4.99
CA LEU A 39 -0.34 1.74 5.71
C LEU A 39 0.66 2.60 4.93
N VAL A 40 0.22 3.78 4.55
CA VAL A 40 1.00 4.77 3.83
C VAL A 40 1.29 5.93 4.77
N ASP A 41 2.57 6.22 4.98
CA ASP A 41 3.02 7.46 5.62
C ASP A 41 2.99 8.55 4.55
N CYS A 42 2.27 9.64 4.82
CA CYS A 42 1.94 10.69 3.86
C CYS A 42 2.83 11.93 4.02
N GLU A 43 4.08 11.76 4.44
CA GLU A 43 5.03 12.87 4.53
C GLU A 43 5.06 13.71 3.23
N PRO A 44 5.14 15.06 3.34
CA PRO A 44 4.83 15.98 2.23
C PRO A 44 5.65 15.80 0.96
N GLU A 45 6.85 15.24 1.07
CA GLU A 45 7.77 15.12 -0.04
C GLU A 45 7.67 13.78 -0.77
N ARG A 46 7.27 12.70 -0.07
CA ARG A 46 7.18 11.37 -0.68
C ARG A 46 6.36 10.38 0.14
N PRO A 47 5.17 9.99 -0.32
CA PRO A 47 4.39 8.93 0.31
C PRO A 47 5.16 7.61 0.33
N GLN A 48 5.17 6.92 1.48
CA GLN A 48 5.87 5.64 1.63
C GLN A 48 4.97 4.56 2.22
N VAL A 49 5.04 3.37 1.63
CA VAL A 49 4.39 2.18 2.17
C VAL A 49 5.24 1.66 3.34
N VAL A 50 4.75 1.86 4.56
CA VAL A 50 5.46 1.45 5.79
C VAL A 50 5.05 0.06 6.25
N VAL A 51 3.81 -0.36 5.99
CA VAL A 51 3.30 -1.68 6.39
C VAL A 51 2.47 -2.28 5.26
N ARG A 52 2.67 -3.58 4.99
CA ARG A 52 1.88 -4.37 4.03
C ARG A 52 1.23 -5.52 4.78
N ARG A 53 -0.08 -5.69 4.66
CA ARG A 53 -0.84 -6.72 5.36
C ARG A 53 -1.58 -7.59 4.36
N CYS A 54 -1.47 -8.90 4.51
CA CYS A 54 -2.36 -9.82 3.82
C CYS A 54 -3.80 -9.63 4.31
N ARG A 55 -4.76 -10.17 3.58
CA ARG A 55 -6.19 -10.13 3.96
C ARG A 55 -6.46 -10.58 5.40
N ALA A 56 -5.75 -11.59 5.90
CA ALA A 56 -5.94 -12.10 7.26
C ALA A 56 -5.37 -11.18 8.36
N CYS A 57 -4.37 -10.36 8.04
CA CYS A 57 -3.74 -9.44 8.99
C CYS A 57 -4.27 -8.00 8.88
N ALA A 58 -5.16 -7.74 7.90
CA ALA A 58 -5.76 -6.43 7.68
C ALA A 58 -6.50 -5.96 8.96
N ARG A 59 -6.34 -4.67 9.30
CA ARG A 59 -6.95 -4.06 10.49
C ARG A 59 -8.12 -3.15 10.13
N GLY A 60 -8.09 -2.54 8.96
CA GLY A 60 -9.15 -1.65 8.48
C GLY A 60 -9.17 -0.26 9.09
N SER A 61 -8.28 0.05 10.03
CA SER A 61 -8.20 1.38 10.64
C SER A 61 -6.81 1.75 11.14
N ILE A 62 -6.60 3.05 11.32
CA ILE A 62 -5.48 3.70 12.00
C ILE A 62 -5.86 3.88 13.47
N ARG A 63 -4.86 3.78 14.35
CA ARG A 63 -5.09 4.04 15.78
C ARG A 63 -5.28 5.53 16.03
N PRO A 64 -6.23 5.96 16.87
CA PRO A 64 -6.47 7.39 17.16
C PRO A 64 -5.24 8.15 17.66
N GLU A 65 -4.29 7.45 18.30
CA GLU A 65 -3.08 8.06 18.84
C GLU A 65 -1.95 8.26 17.79
N THR A 66 -2.21 7.90 16.53
CA THR A 66 -1.23 8.05 15.44
C THR A 66 -1.03 9.53 15.15
N ARG A 67 0.17 10.04 15.44
CA ARG A 67 0.51 11.47 15.29
C ARG A 67 0.99 11.88 13.89
N ARG A 68 1.34 10.91 13.05
CA ARG A 68 1.80 11.15 11.68
C ARG A 68 0.61 11.07 10.75
N ASP A 69 0.60 11.92 9.73
CA ASP A 69 -0.40 11.85 8.67
C ASP A 69 -0.24 10.54 7.90
N CYS A 70 -1.22 9.65 8.06
CA CYS A 70 -1.20 8.32 7.50
C CYS A 70 -2.51 8.03 6.79
N LEU A 71 -2.43 7.19 5.75
CA LEU A 71 -3.57 6.61 5.07
C LEU A 71 -3.51 5.09 5.18
N VAL A 72 -4.67 4.47 5.39
CA VAL A 72 -4.84 3.03 5.16
C VAL A 72 -5.56 2.86 3.84
N ALA A 73 -4.94 2.12 2.93
CA ALA A 73 -5.53 1.79 1.64
C ALA A 73 -5.65 0.28 1.45
N ARG A 74 -6.66 -0.13 0.69
CA ARG A 74 -6.83 -1.51 0.24
C ARG A 74 -6.79 -1.56 -1.27
N GLY A 75 -6.12 -2.58 -1.80
CA GLY A 75 -6.02 -2.78 -3.23
C GLY A 75 -5.55 -4.19 -3.55
N ARG A 76 -5.05 -4.37 -4.77
CA ARG A 76 -4.44 -5.61 -5.24
C ARG A 76 -2.97 -5.40 -5.53
N VAL A 77 -2.19 -6.47 -5.38
CA VAL A 77 -0.81 -6.49 -5.86
C VAL A 77 -0.82 -6.62 -7.39
N LEU A 78 -0.08 -5.75 -8.07
CA LEU A 78 0.19 -5.86 -9.49
C LEU A 78 1.70 -5.82 -9.74
N GLY A 79 2.20 -6.74 -10.55
CA GLY A 79 3.58 -6.71 -11.03
C GLY A 79 3.70 -5.79 -12.24
N VAL A 80 4.72 -4.94 -12.25
CA VAL A 80 5.02 -4.02 -13.36
C VAL A 80 6.52 -4.08 -13.64
N VAL A 81 6.88 -3.99 -14.91
CA VAL A 81 8.28 -3.83 -15.34
C VAL A 81 8.49 -2.37 -15.73
N GLY A 82 9.50 -1.73 -15.14
CA GLY A 82 9.86 -0.35 -15.43
C GLY A 82 10.57 -0.20 -16.79
N PRO A 83 10.76 1.06 -17.27
CA PRO A 83 11.46 1.34 -18.53
C PRO A 83 12.93 0.88 -18.53
N ASP A 84 13.52 0.77 -17.36
CA ASP A 84 14.87 0.27 -17.08
C ASP A 84 14.94 -1.27 -17.02
N GLY A 85 13.82 -1.97 -17.24
CA GLY A 85 13.72 -3.42 -17.15
C GLY A 85 13.59 -3.94 -15.70
N HIS A 86 13.57 -3.08 -14.69
CA HIS A 86 13.43 -3.51 -13.30
C HIS A 86 11.97 -3.84 -12.97
N SER A 87 11.75 -5.02 -12.40
CA SER A 87 10.43 -5.39 -11.88
C SER A 87 10.13 -4.70 -10.56
N LYS A 88 8.88 -4.31 -10.36
CA LYS A 88 8.34 -3.82 -9.09
C LYS A 88 6.93 -4.34 -8.87
N LEU A 89 6.52 -4.36 -7.61
CA LEU A 89 5.13 -4.57 -7.21
C LEU A 89 4.50 -3.23 -6.83
N ILE A 90 3.33 -2.96 -7.39
CA ILE A 90 2.52 -1.78 -7.07
C ILE A 90 1.19 -2.19 -6.45
N LEU A 91 0.55 -1.24 -5.79
CA LEU A 91 -0.84 -1.33 -5.37
C LEU A 91 -1.74 -0.87 -6.52
N SER A 92 -2.63 -1.74 -7.00
CA SER A 92 -3.59 -1.44 -8.06
C SER A 92 -5.03 -1.53 -7.55
N SER A 93 -5.94 -0.86 -8.25
CA SER A 93 -7.37 -0.78 -7.87
C SER A 93 -7.53 -0.43 -6.40
N ALA A 94 -6.77 0.58 -5.97
CA ALA A 94 -6.63 0.93 -4.57
C ALA A 94 -7.70 1.94 -4.17
N SER A 95 -8.20 1.83 -2.95
CA SER A 95 -9.03 2.84 -2.32
C SER A 95 -8.57 3.10 -0.89
N VAL A 96 -8.61 4.35 -0.48
CA VAL A 96 -8.41 4.72 0.93
C VAL A 96 -9.62 4.28 1.74
N ILE A 97 -9.36 3.69 2.90
CA ILE A 97 -10.39 3.18 3.81
C ILE A 97 -10.32 3.79 5.21
N ASP A 98 -9.19 4.41 5.57
CA ASP A 98 -9.07 5.19 6.81
C ASP A 98 -7.92 6.21 6.72
N ARG A 99 -7.98 7.23 7.58
CA ARG A 99 -7.02 8.36 7.64
C ARG A 99 -6.92 8.92 9.06
N SER A 100 -5.72 9.42 9.41
CA SER A 100 -5.43 10.17 10.64
C SER A 100 -5.30 11.65 10.35
#